data_AF-A0A6A1VV95-F1
#
_entry.id   AF-A0A6A1VV95-F1
#
_cell.length_a   1.000
_cell.length_b   1.000
_cell.length_c   1.000
_cell.angle_alpha   90.00
_cell.angle_beta   90.00
_cell.angle_gamma   90.00
#
_symmetry.space_group_name_H-M   'P 1'
#
loop_
_entity.id
_entity.type
_entity.pdbx_description
1 polymer ?
#
loop_
_entity_poly.entity_id
_entity_poly.type
_entity_poly.pdbx_seq_one_letter_code
_entity_poly.pdbx_strand_id
1 'polypeptide(L)'
;MNVAFKNHKALHKHFKKFRSKDEALQHQPVDMSVENWIACCELFSQPSYQERSRINTNNRVKLMIHHTGGSRSFVWHRKKLMVEIHSQSTIESGAPKDVDIFTQVLGTRSGYVRGLGHSVKPIAASSPTVSVQRDPELVRELEAAKATIEELKTRQSEYDNLKNQQAEMIEAQRQIQEQLQLLKTQFAQRDS
;
A
#
# COMPACT_ATOMS: atom_id res chain seq x y z
N MET A 1 38.34 -13.36 18.97
CA MET A 1 37.78 -12.00 19.19
C MET A 1 37.00 -11.57 17.95
N ASN A 2 35.68 -11.40 18.04
CA ASN A 2 34.87 -10.84 16.95
C ASN A 2 34.76 -9.32 17.16
N VAL A 3 35.80 -8.59 16.75
CA VAL A 3 35.73 -7.12 16.73
C VAL A 3 34.91 -6.75 15.51
N ALA A 4 33.67 -6.33 15.72
CA ALA A 4 32.80 -5.87 14.64
C ALA A 4 33.25 -4.47 14.20
N PHE A 5 34.15 -4.40 13.23
CA PHE A 5 34.60 -3.14 12.65
C PHE A 5 33.45 -2.47 11.88
N LYS A 6 33.03 -1.27 12.31
CA LYS A 6 32.17 -0.41 11.49
C LYS A 6 32.86 -0.20 10.14
N ASN A 7 32.11 -0.28 9.04
CA ASN A 7 32.60 -0.05 7.68
C ASN A 7 33.68 -1.03 7.15
N HIS A 8 33.71 -2.29 7.62
CA HIS A 8 34.63 -3.34 7.16
C HIS A 8 34.84 -3.42 5.62
N LYS A 9 33.78 -3.20 4.81
CA LYS A 9 33.89 -3.17 3.34
C LYS A 9 34.77 -2.02 2.82
N ALA A 10 34.64 -0.83 3.39
CA ALA A 10 35.44 0.35 3.01
C ALA A 10 36.90 0.19 3.45
N LEU A 11 37.13 -0.38 4.64
CA LEU A 11 38.46 -0.67 5.16
C LEU A 11 39.20 -1.69 4.29
N HIS A 12 38.53 -2.78 3.93
CA HIS A 12 39.13 -3.77 3.03
C HIS A 12 39.41 -3.15 1.65
N LYS A 13 38.54 -2.26 1.14
CA LYS A 13 38.81 -1.52 -0.11
C LYS A 13 40.04 -0.62 0.00
N HIS A 14 40.24 0.03 1.14
CA HIS A 14 41.43 0.85 1.40
C HIS A 14 42.70 -0.02 1.49
N PHE A 15 42.66 -1.11 2.25
CA PHE A 15 43.76 -2.07 2.37
C PHE A 15 44.23 -2.60 1.01
N LYS A 16 43.30 -2.96 0.12
CA LYS A 16 43.64 -3.48 -1.22
C LYS A 16 44.32 -2.48 -2.17
N LYS A 17 44.47 -1.21 -1.79
CA LYS A 17 45.26 -0.24 -2.57
C LYS A 17 46.76 -0.48 -2.43
N PHE A 18 47.17 -1.14 -1.35
CA PHE A 18 48.57 -1.40 -1.03
C PHE A 18 48.95 -2.83 -1.45
N ARG A 19 50.24 -3.04 -1.74
CA ARG A 19 50.74 -4.33 -2.22
C ARG A 19 51.07 -5.29 -1.09
N SER A 20 51.41 -4.78 0.09
CA SER A 20 51.78 -5.59 1.25
C SER A 20 51.07 -5.13 2.53
N LYS A 21 51.07 -6.01 3.53
CA LYS A 21 50.58 -5.68 4.88
C LYS A 21 51.37 -4.51 5.47
N ASP A 22 52.69 -4.55 5.33
CA ASP A 22 53.59 -3.56 5.94
C ASP A 22 53.43 -2.17 5.31
N GLU A 23 53.20 -2.11 4.00
CA GLU A 23 52.85 -0.87 3.31
C GLU A 23 51.48 -0.34 3.78
N ALA A 24 50.48 -1.22 3.89
CA ALA A 24 49.15 -0.83 4.37
C ALA A 24 49.16 -0.28 5.80
N LEU A 25 50.02 -0.81 6.68
CA LEU A 25 50.15 -0.35 8.06
C LEU A 25 50.60 1.11 8.17
N GLN A 26 51.41 1.60 7.22
CA GLN A 26 51.84 3.00 7.17
C GLN A 26 50.73 3.96 6.72
N HIS A 27 49.65 3.43 6.13
CA HIS A 27 48.56 4.21 5.56
C HIS A 27 47.25 4.06 6.34
N GLN A 28 47.33 4.35 7.64
CA GLN A 28 46.17 4.36 8.54
C GLN A 28 45.11 5.39 8.10
N PRO A 29 43.82 5.04 8.07
CA PRO A 29 42.73 5.99 7.88
C PRO A 29 42.59 6.98 9.05
N VAL A 30 42.30 8.26 8.74
CA VAL A 30 42.21 9.36 9.73
C VAL A 30 41.21 9.07 10.86
N ASP A 31 40.06 8.48 10.53
CA ASP A 31 38.98 8.21 11.50
C ASP A 31 39.09 6.84 12.20
N MET A 32 40.27 6.22 12.21
CA MET A 32 40.49 4.88 12.74
C MET A 32 41.60 4.86 13.81
N SER A 33 41.42 4.08 14.88
CA SER A 33 42.51 3.86 15.84
C SER A 33 43.60 2.96 15.24
N VAL A 34 44.84 3.16 15.71
CA VAL A 34 46.02 2.43 15.24
C VAL A 34 45.84 0.92 15.49
N GLU A 35 45.37 0.55 16.68
CA GLU A 35 45.21 -0.86 17.08
C GLU A 35 44.16 -1.56 16.22
N ASN A 36 43.05 -0.87 15.91
CA ASN A 36 41.99 -1.40 15.06
C ASN A 36 42.45 -1.54 13.61
N TRP A 37 43.26 -0.61 13.10
CA TRP A 37 43.85 -0.72 11.76
C TRP A 37 44.82 -1.89 11.67
N ILE A 38 45.71 -2.05 12.66
CA ILE A 38 46.63 -3.20 12.75
C ILE A 38 45.85 -4.51 12.72
N ALA A 39 44.79 -4.63 13.54
CA ALA A 39 43.94 -5.82 13.56
C ALA A 39 43.23 -6.09 12.23
N CYS A 40 42.81 -5.04 11.50
CA CYS A 40 42.24 -5.17 10.16
C CYS A 40 43.28 -5.66 9.15
N CYS A 41 44.48 -5.06 9.13
CA CYS A 41 45.57 -5.47 8.24
C CYS A 41 45.99 -6.92 8.49
N GLU A 42 46.04 -7.34 9.75
CA GLU A 42 46.30 -8.73 10.12
C GLU A 42 45.21 -9.66 9.58
N LEU A 43 43.94 -9.35 9.85
CA LEU A 43 42.79 -10.13 9.36
C LEU A 43 42.76 -10.25 7.83
N PHE A 44 42.97 -9.15 7.10
CA PHE A 44 42.93 -9.13 5.64
C PHE A 44 44.11 -9.84 4.98
N SER A 45 45.22 -9.98 5.71
CA SER A 45 46.41 -10.70 5.26
C SER A 45 46.33 -12.21 5.53
N GLN A 46 45.39 -12.67 6.36
CA GLN A 46 45.26 -14.10 6.65
C GLN A 46 44.84 -14.90 5.40
N PRO A 47 45.55 -15.98 5.04
CA PRO A 47 45.22 -16.80 3.87
C PRO A 47 43.78 -17.36 3.91
N SER A 48 43.32 -17.77 5.08
CA SER A 48 41.96 -18.29 5.29
C SER A 48 40.88 -17.24 5.02
N TYR A 49 41.13 -15.97 5.37
CA TYR A 49 40.23 -14.86 5.07
C TYR A 49 40.21 -14.56 3.56
N GLN A 50 41.38 -14.50 2.93
CA GLN A 50 41.51 -14.27 1.49
C GLN A 50 40.76 -15.34 0.70
N GLU A 51 40.91 -16.61 1.07
CA GLU A 51 40.23 -17.72 0.42
C GLU A 51 38.71 -17.65 0.59
N ARG A 52 38.21 -17.36 1.81
CA ARG A 52 36.78 -17.12 2.05
C ARG A 52 36.23 -15.96 1.22
N SER A 53 36.98 -14.86 1.11
CA SER A 53 36.60 -13.70 0.30
C SER A 53 36.54 -14.05 -1.19
N ARG A 54 37.51 -14.83 -1.70
CA ARG A 54 37.56 -15.32 -3.08
C ARG A 54 36.37 -16.22 -3.39
N ILE A 55 36.10 -17.21 -2.54
CA ILE A 55 34.94 -18.12 -2.68
C ILE A 55 33.63 -17.33 -2.66
N ASN A 56 33.44 -16.40 -1.71
CA ASN A 56 32.22 -15.60 -1.63
C ASN A 56 32.02 -14.74 -2.89
N THR A 57 33.09 -14.16 -3.43
CA THR A 57 33.04 -13.41 -4.69
C THR A 57 32.62 -14.30 -5.85
N ASN A 58 33.20 -15.49 -5.99
CA ASN A 58 32.80 -16.46 -7.01
C ASN A 58 31.34 -16.90 -6.85
N ASN A 59 30.88 -17.12 -5.62
CA ASN A 59 29.49 -17.49 -5.34
C ASN A 59 28.52 -16.37 -5.70
N ARG A 60 28.89 -15.10 -5.47
CA ARG A 60 28.08 -13.94 -5.88
C ARG A 60 27.97 -13.83 -7.39
N VAL A 61 29.04 -14.11 -8.14
CA VAL A 61 29.00 -14.11 -9.61
C VAL A 61 28.11 -15.24 -10.14
N LYS A 62 28.05 -16.38 -9.45
CA LYS A 62 27.19 -17.53 -9.80
C LYS A 62 25.73 -17.37 -9.32
N LEU A 63 25.41 -16.29 -8.61
CA LEU A 63 24.06 -16.09 -8.09
C LEU A 63 23.11 -15.69 -9.23
N MET A 64 22.34 -16.65 -9.74
CA MET A 64 21.40 -16.42 -10.84
C MET A 64 20.14 -15.67 -10.41
N ILE A 65 19.72 -15.85 -9.17
CA ILE A 65 18.47 -15.29 -8.64
C ILE A 65 18.81 -14.43 -7.43
N HIS A 66 18.70 -13.13 -7.59
CA HIS A 66 18.73 -12.21 -6.46
C HIS A 66 17.40 -12.30 -5.71
N HIS A 67 17.44 -12.56 -4.40
CA HIS A 67 16.26 -12.59 -3.52
C HIS A 67 16.12 -11.31 -2.67
N THR A 68 17.11 -10.42 -2.75
CA THR A 68 17.12 -9.08 -2.15
C THR A 68 17.68 -8.05 -3.13
N GLY A 69 17.16 -6.83 -3.06
CA GLY A 69 17.67 -5.66 -3.77
C GLY A 69 18.38 -4.74 -2.79
N GLY A 70 19.44 -5.22 -2.12
CA GLY A 70 20.09 -4.52 -1.02
C GLY A 70 19.48 -4.86 0.35
N SER A 71 19.18 -3.85 1.17
CA SER A 71 18.62 -4.04 2.53
C SER A 71 17.14 -4.43 2.54
N ARG A 72 16.47 -4.44 1.38
CA ARG A 72 15.04 -4.74 1.26
C ARG A 72 14.81 -5.95 0.36
N SER A 73 13.84 -6.78 0.72
CA SER A 73 13.41 -7.93 -0.07
C SER A 73 12.72 -7.49 -1.37
N PHE A 74 12.66 -8.36 -2.38
CA PHE A 74 11.90 -8.07 -3.62
C PHE A 74 10.40 -7.87 -3.36
N VAL A 75 9.86 -8.53 -2.32
CA VAL A 75 8.46 -8.34 -1.88
C VAL A 75 8.19 -6.88 -1.52
N TRP A 76 9.13 -6.24 -0.83
CA TRP A 76 9.02 -4.83 -0.49
C TRP A 76 9.00 -3.93 -1.73
N HIS A 77 9.89 -4.19 -2.69
CA HIS A 77 9.96 -3.45 -3.95
C HIS A 77 8.66 -3.58 -4.75
N ARG A 78 8.09 -4.78 -4.83
CA ARG A 78 6.80 -5.04 -5.48
C ARG A 78 5.66 -4.28 -4.78
N LYS A 79 5.61 -4.30 -3.45
CA LYS A 79 4.62 -3.51 -2.68
C LYS A 79 4.74 -2.02 -2.96
N LYS A 80 5.96 -1.48 -3.02
CA LYS A 80 6.19 -0.06 -3.33
C LYS A 80 5.64 0.30 -4.72
N LEU A 81 5.95 -0.50 -5.74
CA LEU A 81 5.46 -0.29 -7.11
C LEU A 81 3.93 -0.30 -7.18
N MET A 82 3.26 -1.18 -6.43
CA MET A 82 1.80 -1.21 -6.38
C MET A 82 1.20 0.10 -5.84
N VAL A 83 1.77 0.65 -4.76
CA VAL A 83 1.31 1.91 -4.17
C VAL A 83 1.53 3.08 -5.13
N GLU A 84 2.67 3.09 -5.82
CA GLU A 84 3.00 4.14 -6.80
C GLU A 84 2.03 4.13 -7.98
N ILE A 85 1.76 2.96 -8.57
CA ILE A 85 0.77 2.81 -9.65
C ILE A 85 -0.63 3.23 -9.19
N HIS A 86 -1.04 2.83 -7.98
CA HIS A 86 -2.34 3.21 -7.42
C HIS A 86 -2.49 4.73 -7.25
N SER A 87 -1.40 5.43 -6.90
CA SER A 87 -1.40 6.90 -6.75
C SER A 87 -1.41 7.66 -8.07
N GLN A 88 -0.82 7.13 -9.14
CA GLN A 88 -0.76 7.78 -10.46
C GLN A 88 -2.08 7.64 -11.21
N SER A 89 -2.73 6.50 -11.06
CA SER A 89 -3.94 6.15 -11.80
C SER A 89 -5.23 6.79 -11.27
N THR A 90 -5.22 7.28 -10.03
CA THR A 90 -6.29 8.16 -9.51
C THR A 90 -6.34 9.51 -10.25
N ILE A 91 -5.29 9.86 -11.01
CA ILE A 91 -5.17 11.14 -11.72
C ILE A 91 -5.65 11.04 -13.18
N GLU A 92 -5.57 9.87 -13.84
CA GLU A 92 -5.69 9.81 -15.31
C GLU A 92 -6.95 9.14 -15.88
N SER A 93 -7.63 8.19 -15.21
CA SER A 93 -8.92 7.64 -15.70
C SER A 93 -9.46 6.56 -14.77
N GLY A 94 -10.33 6.93 -13.81
CA GLY A 94 -11.04 5.97 -12.95
C GLY A 94 -10.13 5.15 -12.02
N ALA A 95 -10.61 4.78 -10.83
CA ALA A 95 -9.82 3.96 -9.91
C ALA A 95 -9.48 2.61 -10.57
N PRO A 96 -8.20 2.23 -10.76
CA PRO A 96 -7.88 0.92 -11.30
C PRO A 96 -8.32 -0.15 -10.33
N LYS A 97 -8.83 -1.24 -10.90
CA LYS A 97 -9.11 -2.42 -10.12
C LYS A 97 -7.76 -2.97 -9.68
N ASP A 98 -7.65 -3.33 -8.41
CA ASP A 98 -6.41 -3.85 -7.84
C ASP A 98 -5.80 -4.98 -8.71
N VAL A 99 -6.65 -5.80 -9.35
CA VAL A 99 -6.24 -6.88 -10.27
C VAL A 99 -5.32 -6.40 -11.41
N ASP A 100 -5.54 -5.21 -11.96
CA ASP A 100 -4.75 -4.66 -13.06
C ASP A 100 -3.36 -4.26 -12.57
N ILE A 101 -3.30 -3.64 -11.39
CA ILE A 101 -2.05 -3.29 -10.69
C ILE A 101 -1.27 -4.56 -10.33
N PHE A 102 -1.96 -5.59 -9.82
CA PHE A 102 -1.36 -6.88 -9.51
C PHE A 102 -0.78 -7.55 -10.76
N THR A 103 -1.50 -7.54 -11.87
CA THR A 103 -1.03 -8.14 -13.13
C THR A 103 0.17 -7.39 -13.69
N GLN A 104 0.17 -6.05 -13.64
CA GLN A 104 1.29 -5.22 -14.10
C GLN A 104 2.57 -5.43 -13.27
N VAL A 105 2.47 -5.51 -11.94
CA VAL A 105 3.66 -5.62 -11.06
C VAL A 105 4.13 -7.06 -10.87
N LEU A 106 3.21 -8.03 -10.84
CA LEU A 106 3.53 -9.41 -10.54
C LEU A 106 3.58 -10.33 -11.77
N GLY A 107 3.08 -9.86 -12.91
CA GLY A 107 2.78 -10.68 -14.08
C GLY A 107 1.51 -11.51 -13.90
N THR A 108 1.01 -12.07 -14.99
CA THR A 108 -0.14 -12.98 -14.99
C THR A 108 0.24 -14.32 -14.35
N ARG A 109 -0.44 -14.71 -13.26
CA ARG A 109 -0.27 -16.02 -12.62
C ARG A 109 -1.62 -16.66 -12.33
N SER A 110 -1.72 -17.98 -12.50
CA SER A 110 -2.87 -18.75 -12.01
C SER A 110 -2.73 -18.97 -10.50
N GLY A 111 -3.81 -18.72 -9.75
CA GLY A 111 -3.90 -18.94 -8.30
C GLY A 111 -3.54 -17.73 -7.42
N TYR A 112 -3.77 -17.87 -6.11
CA TYR A 112 -3.57 -16.79 -5.14
C TYR A 112 -2.11 -16.35 -5.02
N VAL A 113 -1.90 -15.04 -4.87
CA VAL A 113 -0.58 -14.47 -4.56
C VAL A 113 -0.26 -14.72 -3.09
N ARG A 114 0.43 -15.83 -2.81
CA ARG A 114 0.80 -16.23 -1.45
C ARG A 114 1.82 -15.25 -0.85
N GLY A 115 1.63 -14.87 0.41
CA GLY A 115 2.62 -14.12 1.22
C GLY A 115 2.48 -12.59 1.24
N LEU A 116 1.36 -12.02 0.76
CA LEU A 116 1.15 -10.56 0.69
C LEU A 116 -0.04 -10.00 1.52
N GLY A 117 -0.65 -10.77 2.42
CA GLY A 117 -1.88 -10.32 3.13
C GLY A 117 -3.12 -10.46 2.25
N HIS A 118 -4.17 -9.64 2.47
CA HIS A 118 -5.43 -9.67 1.70
C HIS A 118 -5.16 -9.53 0.19
N SER A 119 -5.06 -10.66 -0.49
CA SER A 119 -4.74 -10.74 -1.92
C SER A 119 -6.01 -10.82 -2.77
N VAL A 120 -5.99 -10.10 -3.90
CA VAL A 120 -7.02 -10.14 -4.94
C VAL A 120 -6.98 -11.48 -5.67
N LYS A 121 -8.15 -12.07 -5.94
CA LYS A 121 -8.28 -13.26 -6.79
C LYS A 121 -7.93 -12.86 -8.24
N PRO A 122 -6.84 -13.37 -8.86
CA PRO A 122 -6.68 -13.19 -10.29
C PRO A 122 -7.76 -14.01 -11.01
N ILE A 123 -8.40 -13.42 -12.02
CA ILE A 123 -9.28 -14.15 -12.94
C ILE A 123 -8.36 -15.08 -13.73
N ALA A 124 -8.54 -16.39 -13.59
CA ALA A 124 -7.68 -17.36 -14.26
C ALA A 124 -7.81 -17.18 -15.78
N ALA A 125 -6.69 -17.28 -16.51
CA ALA A 125 -6.69 -17.41 -17.98
C ALA A 125 -7.44 -18.68 -18.45
N SER A 126 -7.72 -19.59 -17.51
CA SER A 126 -8.58 -20.77 -17.65
C SER A 126 -9.87 -20.62 -16.85
N SER A 127 -10.42 -19.42 -16.70
CA SER A 127 -11.84 -19.30 -16.38
C SER A 127 -12.57 -19.70 -17.66
N PRO A 128 -13.13 -20.92 -17.73
CA PRO A 128 -13.91 -21.25 -18.90
C PRO A 128 -15.07 -20.26 -18.90
N THR A 129 -15.24 -19.56 -20.01
CA THR A 129 -16.38 -18.68 -20.26
C THR A 129 -17.71 -19.45 -20.32
N VAL A 130 -17.75 -20.71 -19.88
CA VAL A 130 -18.86 -21.67 -19.88
C VAL A 130 -18.50 -22.70 -18.80
N SER A 131 -19.11 -22.89 -17.63
CA SER A 131 -20.52 -22.95 -17.27
C SER A 131 -20.62 -22.92 -15.74
N VAL A 132 -20.70 -21.74 -15.12
CA VAL A 132 -21.76 -21.64 -14.13
C VAL A 132 -22.97 -21.51 -15.02
N GLN A 133 -23.71 -22.61 -15.21
CA GLN A 133 -25.13 -22.46 -15.50
C GLN A 133 -25.57 -21.45 -14.45
N ARG A 134 -25.81 -20.21 -14.89
CA ARG A 134 -26.42 -19.17 -14.08
C ARG A 134 -27.65 -19.88 -13.57
N ASP A 135 -27.61 -20.33 -12.32
CA ASP A 135 -28.72 -21.06 -11.75
C ASP A 135 -29.92 -20.09 -11.92
N PRO A 136 -30.89 -20.43 -12.78
CA PRO A 136 -31.92 -19.47 -13.16
C PRO A 136 -32.70 -19.00 -11.93
N GLU A 137 -32.73 -19.82 -10.87
CA GLU A 137 -33.24 -19.46 -9.55
C GLU A 137 -32.46 -18.30 -8.93
N LEU A 138 -31.13 -18.38 -8.86
CA LEU A 138 -30.26 -17.33 -8.29
C LEU A 138 -30.34 -16.02 -9.07
N VAL A 139 -30.50 -16.08 -10.40
CA VAL A 139 -30.68 -14.88 -11.24
C VAL A 139 -32.03 -14.23 -10.96
N ARG A 140 -33.09 -15.03 -10.88
CA ARG A 140 -34.44 -14.57 -10.57
C ARG A 140 -34.53 -13.98 -9.16
N GLU A 141 -33.86 -14.59 -8.20
CA GLU A 141 -33.78 -14.10 -6.82
C GLU A 141 -33.02 -12.77 -6.75
N LEU A 142 -31.92 -12.62 -7.50
CA LEU A 142 -31.17 -11.37 -7.58
C LEU A 142 -31.97 -10.24 -8.25
N GLU A 143 -32.74 -10.56 -9.30
CA GLU A 143 -33.66 -9.58 -9.92
C GLU A 143 -34.80 -9.19 -8.98
N ALA A 144 -35.39 -10.15 -8.26
CA ALA A 144 -36.41 -9.87 -7.25
C ALA A 144 -35.87 -9.01 -6.11
N ALA A 145 -34.67 -9.31 -5.60
CA ALA A 145 -34.02 -8.52 -4.56
C ALA A 145 -33.69 -7.10 -5.02
N LYS A 146 -33.32 -6.91 -6.29
CA LYS A 146 -33.12 -5.57 -6.86
C LYS A 146 -34.42 -4.80 -6.96
N ALA A 147 -35.51 -5.46 -7.38
CA ALA A 147 -36.82 -4.84 -7.45
C ALA A 147 -37.31 -4.39 -6.07
N THR A 148 -37.16 -5.23 -5.03
CA THR A 148 -37.55 -4.85 -3.66
C THR A 148 -36.70 -3.72 -3.09
N ILE A 149 -35.39 -3.69 -3.38
CA ILE A 149 -34.53 -2.57 -2.99
C ILE A 149 -35.00 -1.26 -3.61
N GLU A 150 -35.40 -1.29 -4.88
CA GLU A 150 -35.85 -0.08 -5.56
C GLU A 150 -37.20 0.41 -5.05
N GLU A 151 -38.12 -0.51 -4.76
CA GLU A 151 -39.39 -0.20 -4.09
C GLU A 151 -39.18 0.37 -2.67
N LEU A 152 -38.21 -0.16 -1.92
CA LEU A 152 -37.87 0.36 -0.60
C LEU A 152 -37.33 1.80 -0.67
N LYS A 153 -36.53 2.12 -1.69
CA LYS A 153 -36.02 3.47 -1.90
C LYS A 153 -37.11 4.45 -2.31
N THR A 154 -38.02 4.07 -3.20
CA THR A 154 -39.14 4.95 -3.59
C THR A 154 -39.99 5.25 -2.37
N ARG A 155 -40.33 4.22 -1.57
CA ARG A 155 -41.09 4.39 -0.33
C ARG A 155 -40.38 5.28 0.69
N GLN A 156 -39.06 5.16 0.80
CA GLN A 156 -38.27 6.04 1.66
C GLN A 156 -38.35 7.50 1.20
N SER A 157 -38.24 7.74 -0.11
CA SER A 157 -38.36 9.10 -0.67
C SER A 157 -39.74 9.72 -0.46
N GLU A 158 -40.81 8.92 -0.55
CA GLU A 158 -42.17 9.36 -0.25
C GLU A 158 -42.32 9.76 1.22
N TYR A 159 -41.72 8.98 2.13
CA TYR A 159 -41.74 9.27 3.56
C TYR A 159 -41.00 10.58 3.87
N ASP A 160 -39.86 10.82 3.23
CA ASP A 160 -39.09 12.06 3.38
C ASP A 160 -39.89 13.27 2.83
N ASN A 161 -40.59 13.11 1.71
CA ASN A 161 -41.47 14.14 1.16
C ASN A 161 -42.63 14.49 2.10
N LEU A 162 -43.32 13.47 2.64
CA LEU A 162 -44.40 13.65 3.62
C LEU A 162 -43.91 14.35 4.89
N LYS A 163 -42.72 13.97 5.38
CA LYS A 163 -42.11 14.61 6.54
C LYS A 163 -41.80 16.09 6.30
N ASN A 164 -41.30 16.42 5.11
CA ASN A 164 -41.03 17.82 4.72
C ASN A 164 -42.34 18.62 4.63
N GLN A 165 -43.38 18.07 4.01
CA GLN A 165 -44.71 18.71 3.96
C GLN A 165 -45.29 18.96 5.36
N GLN A 166 -45.11 18.00 6.28
CA GLN A 166 -45.56 18.17 7.66
C GLN A 166 -44.79 19.29 8.38
N ALA A 167 -43.47 19.40 8.15
CA ALA A 167 -42.65 20.48 8.72
C ALA A 167 -43.09 21.86 8.18
N GLU A 168 -43.37 21.97 6.88
CA GLU A 168 -43.89 23.19 6.27
C GLU A 168 -45.25 23.59 6.83
N MET A 169 -46.16 22.63 7.02
CA MET A 169 -47.47 22.88 7.61
C MET A 169 -47.37 23.39 9.06
N ILE A 170 -46.46 22.82 9.85
CA ILE A 170 -46.21 23.27 11.24
C ILE A 170 -45.69 24.71 11.25
N GLU A 171 -44.75 25.04 10.36
CA GLU A 171 -44.22 26.40 10.26
C GLU A 171 -45.30 27.39 9.78
N ALA A 172 -46.15 27.01 8.83
CA ALA A 172 -47.27 27.82 8.39
C ALA A 172 -48.28 28.09 9.52
N GLN A 173 -48.60 27.08 10.33
CA GLN A 173 -49.45 27.27 11.51
C GLN A 173 -48.82 28.26 12.51
N ARG A 174 -47.50 28.16 12.73
CA ARG A 174 -46.78 29.08 13.60
C ARG A 174 -46.85 30.52 13.07
N GLN A 175 -46.61 30.73 11.78
CA GLN A 175 -46.70 32.06 11.17
C GLN A 175 -48.11 32.66 11.29
N ILE A 176 -49.16 31.86 11.10
CA ILE A 176 -50.55 32.30 11.27
C ILE A 176 -50.79 32.71 12.74
N GLN A 177 -50.29 31.95 13.71
CA GLN A 177 -50.41 32.32 15.12
C GLN A 177 -49.68 33.63 15.42
N GLU A 178 -48.47 33.84 14.90
CA GLU A 178 -47.71 35.07 15.07
C GLU A 178 -48.45 36.28 14.46
N GLN A 179 -49.00 36.13 13.26
CA GLN A 179 -49.83 37.15 12.59
C GLN A 179 -51.06 37.52 13.43
N LEU A 180 -51.76 36.52 14.00
CA LEU A 180 -52.93 36.76 14.86
C LEU A 180 -52.56 37.48 16.15
N GLN A 181 -51.40 37.16 16.75
CA GLN A 181 -50.91 37.87 17.94
C GLN A 181 -50.59 39.33 17.61
N LEU A 182 -49.92 39.59 16.47
CA LEU A 182 -49.62 40.95 16.02
C LEU A 182 -50.89 41.77 15.74
N LEU A 183 -51.90 41.16 15.13
CA LEU A 183 -53.17 41.83 14.87
C LEU A 183 -53.87 42.21 16.18
N LYS A 184 -53.89 41.30 17.17
CA LYS A 184 -54.45 41.56 18.50
C LYS A 184 -53.74 42.71 19.22
N THR A 185 -52.41 42.78 19.16
CA THR A 185 -51.65 43.86 19.79
C THR A 185 -51.88 45.21 19.10
N GLN A 186 -52.01 45.24 17.76
CA GLN A 186 -52.35 46.46 17.04
C GLN A 186 -53.73 47.01 17.40
N PHE A 187 -54.74 46.14 17.55
CA PHE A 187 -56.07 46.58 18.01
C PHE A 187 -56.04 47.09 19.45
N ALA A 188 -55.35 46.40 20.36
CA ALA A 188 -55.21 46.84 21.76
C ALA A 188 -54.53 48.21 21.91
N GLN A 189 -53.60 48.57 21.01
CA GLN A 189 -52.96 49.89 20.98
C GLN A 189 -53.79 50.99 20.34
N ARG A 190 -54.85 50.64 19.58
CA ARG A 190 -55.71 51.59 18.86
C ARG A 190 -56.93 52.04 19.69
N ASP A 191 -57.29 51.24 20.69
CA ASP A 191 -58.41 51.47 21.62
C ASP A 191 -57.94 52.04 22.99
N SER A 192 -56.66 52.41 23.14
CA SER A 192 -56.09 53.14 24.29
C SER A 192 -55.72 54.57 23.89
#